data_AF-A0A9D7ZZ59-F1
#
_entry.id   AF-A0A9D7ZZ59-F1
#
_cell.length_a   1.000
_cell.length_b   1.000
_cell.length_c   1.000
_cell.angle_alpha   90.00
_cell.angle_beta   90.00
_cell.angle_gamma   90.00
#
_symmetry.space_group_name_H-M   'P 1'
#
loop_
_entity.id
_entity.type
_entity.pdbx_description
1 polymer ?
#
loop_
_entity_poly.entity_id
_entity_poly.type
_entity_poly.pdbx_seq_one_letter_code
_entity_poly.pdbx_strand_id
1 'polypeptide(L)'
;MGNETKSKINRLVSQWPRGTPAAASYLNTEGFSHDLLTRYKKSGWIQPFGRGAYILYGDKVEWPGALYVLQTQLGLNVHPGGKTALELKGYAHYLPTGKRKVFLYGKQGQVLPSWFKEERLGVDIAMTRTNLFPENDQEGLSEFKERDFSIRISSSERAAMEMLHLVPGKVGFDEAFLIMENLATLRSEIVQRLLVMCRSIKVRRLFMFMAEKHDHPWVSDLDVARLDLGKGKRMIVPKGRFDKKYQITVPRDYYEEGEG
;
A
#
# COMPACT_ATOMS: atom_id res chain seq x y z
N MET A 1 39.88 15.04 -17.34
CA MET A 1 38.95 15.04 -16.19
C MET A 1 37.68 15.91 -16.38
N GLY A 2 37.74 17.07 -17.05
CA GLY A 2 36.56 17.94 -17.26
C GLY A 2 35.47 17.37 -18.17
N ASN A 3 35.83 16.73 -19.29
CA ASN A 3 34.86 16.14 -20.23
C ASN A 3 34.14 14.90 -19.68
N GLU A 4 34.84 14.03 -18.95
CA GLU A 4 34.22 12.86 -18.30
C GLU A 4 33.25 13.26 -17.17
N THR A 5 33.55 14.34 -16.45
CA THR A 5 32.65 14.82 -15.38
C THR A 5 31.38 15.42 -15.97
N LYS A 6 31.47 16.14 -17.09
CA LYS A 6 30.33 16.66 -17.85
C LYS A 6 29.50 15.53 -18.49
N SER A 7 30.11 14.47 -19.00
CA SER A 7 29.34 13.33 -19.53
C SER A 7 28.63 12.55 -18.42
N LYS A 8 29.29 12.32 -17.28
CA LYS A 8 28.67 11.64 -16.13
C LYS A 8 27.55 12.43 -15.49
N ILE A 9 27.64 13.76 -15.42
CA ILE A 9 26.57 14.56 -14.83
C ILE A 9 25.34 14.63 -15.73
N ASN A 10 25.55 14.74 -17.04
CA ASN A 10 24.47 14.65 -18.01
C ASN A 10 23.79 13.27 -17.92
N ARG A 11 24.58 12.19 -17.78
CA ARG A 11 24.03 10.85 -17.54
C ARG A 11 23.24 10.77 -16.24
N LEU A 12 23.75 11.34 -15.15
CA LEU A 12 23.02 11.37 -13.87
C LEU A 12 21.67 12.06 -14.03
N VAL A 13 21.65 13.26 -14.61
CA VAL A 13 20.43 14.06 -14.76
C VAL A 13 19.46 13.42 -15.76
N SER A 14 19.94 12.78 -16.83
CA SER A 14 19.07 12.16 -17.82
C SER A 14 18.47 10.83 -17.35
N GLN A 15 19.17 10.08 -16.50
CA GLN A 15 18.69 8.80 -15.96
C GLN A 15 17.87 8.93 -14.68
N TRP A 16 17.83 10.12 -14.07
CA TRP A 16 17.16 10.36 -12.80
C TRP A 16 15.70 10.82 -13.01
N PRO A 17 14.69 10.02 -12.65
CA PRO A 17 13.28 10.41 -12.78
C PRO A 17 12.93 11.60 -11.89
N ARG A 18 12.24 12.61 -12.43
CA ARG A 18 11.84 13.79 -11.67
C ARG A 18 10.89 13.42 -10.52
N GLY A 19 10.96 14.17 -9.43
CA GLY A 19 10.15 13.95 -8.24
C GLY A 19 10.57 12.74 -7.41
N THR A 20 11.76 12.16 -7.66
CA THR A 20 12.29 11.01 -6.91
C THR A 20 13.59 11.35 -6.19
N PRO A 21 13.83 10.81 -4.98
CA PRO A 21 15.17 10.78 -4.44
C PRO A 21 16.04 9.74 -5.18
N ALA A 22 17.31 9.67 -4.82
CA ALA A 22 18.13 8.51 -5.14
C ALA A 22 18.95 8.11 -3.92
N ALA A 23 18.99 6.81 -3.66
CA ALA A 23 19.78 6.24 -2.58
C ALA A 23 21.27 6.36 -2.92
N ALA A 24 22.05 6.86 -1.96
CA ALA A 24 23.49 6.99 -2.13
C ALA A 24 24.17 5.63 -2.42
N SER A 25 23.66 4.55 -1.81
CA SER A 25 24.11 3.18 -2.09
C SER A 25 23.90 2.78 -3.56
N TYR A 26 22.73 3.11 -4.13
CA TYR A 26 22.42 2.84 -5.53
C TYR A 26 23.24 3.70 -6.49
N LEU A 27 23.40 4.99 -6.20
CA LEU A 27 24.27 5.85 -7.01
C LEU A 27 25.72 5.34 -7.04
N ASN A 28 26.22 4.82 -5.92
CA ASN A 28 27.55 4.21 -5.86
C ASN A 28 27.64 2.97 -6.77
N THR A 29 26.63 2.09 -6.78
CA THR A 29 26.60 0.91 -7.68
C THR A 29 26.51 1.31 -9.15
N GLU A 30 25.86 2.44 -9.45
CA GLU A 30 25.81 3.04 -10.78
C GLU A 30 27.10 3.80 -11.18
N GLY A 31 28.15 3.74 -10.36
CA GLY A 31 29.47 4.32 -10.66
C GLY A 31 29.62 5.81 -10.30
N PHE A 32 28.73 6.35 -9.47
CA PHE A 32 28.85 7.68 -8.88
C PHE A 32 29.46 7.59 -7.49
N SER A 33 30.78 7.76 -7.38
CA SER A 33 31.49 7.68 -6.10
C SER A 33 31.09 8.79 -5.12
N HIS A 34 31.34 8.54 -3.83
CA HIS A 34 31.09 9.52 -2.76
C HIS A 34 31.72 10.90 -3.03
N ASP A 35 32.94 10.93 -3.56
CA ASP A 35 33.63 12.18 -3.92
C ASP A 35 32.94 12.91 -5.07
N LEU A 36 32.42 12.16 -6.05
CA LEU A 36 31.68 12.73 -7.17
C LEU A 36 30.35 13.31 -6.70
N LEU A 37 29.62 12.61 -5.84
CA LEU A 37 28.39 13.11 -5.22
C LEU A 37 28.66 14.35 -4.37
N THR A 38 29.78 14.41 -3.66
CA THR A 38 30.20 15.59 -2.90
C THR A 38 30.47 16.78 -3.82
N ARG A 39 31.13 16.56 -4.96
CA ARG A 39 31.33 17.60 -5.98
C ARG A 39 30.00 18.09 -6.56
N TYR A 40 29.11 17.18 -6.95
CA TYR A 40 27.79 17.53 -7.51
C TYR A 40 26.90 18.28 -6.52
N LYS A 41 27.01 17.96 -5.22
CA LYS A 41 26.38 18.73 -4.14
C LYS A 41 26.95 20.15 -4.05
N LYS A 42 28.28 20.29 -4.07
CA LYS A 42 28.95 21.60 -4.00
C LYS A 42 28.64 22.49 -5.21
N SER A 43 28.51 21.89 -6.40
CA SER A 43 28.18 22.62 -7.64
C SER A 43 26.68 22.78 -7.89
N GLY A 44 25.81 22.40 -6.93
CA GLY A 44 24.37 22.70 -6.99
C GLY A 44 23.56 21.83 -7.94
N TRP A 45 24.05 20.65 -8.33
CA TRP A 45 23.29 19.72 -9.19
C TRP A 45 22.35 18.83 -8.38
N ILE A 46 22.79 18.45 -7.17
CA ILE A 46 22.03 17.65 -6.23
C ILE A 46 22.03 18.29 -4.86
N GLN A 47 21.04 17.96 -4.04
CA GLN A 47 20.97 18.37 -2.64
C GLN A 47 20.60 17.17 -1.75
N PRO A 48 20.96 17.20 -0.45
CA PRO A 48 20.62 16.11 0.47
C PRO A 48 19.10 16.01 0.70
N PHE A 49 18.55 14.81 0.57
CA PHE A 49 17.15 14.53 0.94
C PHE A 49 17.02 13.87 2.31
N GLY A 50 18.15 13.52 2.93
CA GLY A 50 18.25 12.90 4.24
C GLY A 50 19.54 12.08 4.31
N ARG A 51 19.77 11.37 5.42
CA ARG A 51 20.94 10.51 5.54
C ARG A 51 20.84 9.37 4.52
N GLY A 52 21.78 9.32 3.58
CA GLY A 52 21.86 8.27 2.56
C GLY A 52 20.98 8.48 1.33
N ALA A 53 20.40 9.67 1.12
CA ALA A 53 19.65 9.99 -0.08
C ALA A 53 19.87 11.44 -0.56
N TYR A 54 19.82 11.61 -1.88
CA TYR A 54 19.93 12.88 -2.57
C TYR A 54 18.70 13.11 -3.46
N ILE A 55 18.48 14.36 -3.86
CA ILE A 55 17.52 14.76 -4.90
C ILE A 55 18.20 15.71 -5.87
N LEU A 56 17.67 15.82 -7.10
CA LEU A 56 18.07 16.89 -8.00
C LEU A 56 17.78 18.26 -7.36
N TYR A 57 18.65 19.23 -7.63
CA TYR A 57 18.48 20.57 -7.07
C TYR A 57 17.16 21.19 -7.55
N GLY A 58 16.40 21.75 -6.60
CA GLY A 58 15.08 22.35 -6.85
C GLY A 58 13.95 21.34 -7.11
N ASP A 59 14.23 20.03 -7.11
CA ASP A 59 13.19 19.01 -7.31
C ASP A 59 12.33 18.85 -6.06
N LYS A 60 11.04 18.58 -6.26
CA LYS A 60 10.07 18.36 -5.18
C LYS A 60 9.68 16.89 -5.15
N VAL A 61 10.09 16.20 -4.09
CA VAL A 61 9.76 14.79 -3.88
C VAL A 61 8.47 14.66 -3.10
N GLU A 62 7.55 13.88 -3.65
CA GLU A 62 6.33 13.44 -2.97
C GLU A 62 6.41 11.94 -2.65
N TRP A 63 5.45 11.45 -1.86
CA TRP A 63 5.48 10.06 -1.38
C TRP A 63 5.56 8.98 -2.48
N PRO A 64 4.97 9.13 -3.69
CA PRO A 64 5.10 8.11 -4.74
C PRO A 64 6.54 8.00 -5.23
N GLY A 65 7.23 9.13 -5.43
CA GLY A 65 8.62 9.13 -5.91
C GLY A 65 9.59 8.61 -4.85
N ALA A 66 9.35 8.93 -3.58
CA ALA A 66 10.11 8.35 -2.48
C ALA A 66 9.91 6.82 -2.38
N LEU A 67 8.69 6.35 -2.59
CA LEU A 67 8.36 4.93 -2.56
C LEU A 67 8.95 4.18 -3.77
N TYR A 68 8.92 4.77 -4.96
CA TYR A 68 9.57 4.23 -6.15
C TYR A 68 11.01 3.82 -5.84
N VAL A 69 11.77 4.68 -5.17
CA VAL A 69 13.16 4.41 -4.77
C VAL A 69 13.27 3.27 -3.76
N LEU A 70 12.32 3.16 -2.82
CA LEU A 70 12.30 2.02 -1.90
C LEU A 70 12.13 0.70 -2.68
N GLN A 71 11.28 0.68 -3.70
CA GLN A 71 10.97 -0.52 -4.48
C GLN A 71 12.08 -0.88 -5.46
N THR A 72 12.59 0.10 -6.22
CA THR A 72 13.49 -0.15 -7.35
C THR A 72 14.97 -0.11 -6.98
N GLN A 73 15.40 0.90 -6.21
CA GLN A 73 16.81 1.11 -5.88
C GLN A 73 17.23 0.35 -4.62
N LEU A 74 16.32 0.23 -3.65
CA LEU A 74 16.58 -0.47 -2.39
C LEU A 74 16.00 -1.88 -2.32
N GLY A 75 15.22 -2.30 -3.32
CA GLY A 75 14.64 -3.64 -3.39
C GLY A 75 13.70 -3.99 -2.23
N LEU A 76 13.11 -2.99 -1.56
CA LEU A 76 12.25 -3.23 -0.41
C LEU A 76 10.87 -3.69 -0.87
N ASN A 77 10.35 -4.73 -0.20
CA ASN A 77 8.98 -5.19 -0.39
C ASN A 77 8.01 -4.33 0.42
N VAL A 78 7.81 -3.10 -0.05
CA VAL A 78 6.89 -2.10 0.50
C VAL A 78 5.99 -1.62 -0.60
N HIS A 79 4.68 -1.56 -0.35
CA HIS A 79 3.70 -1.10 -1.34
C HIS A 79 2.56 -0.32 -0.67
N PRO A 80 1.92 0.61 -1.39
CA PRO A 80 0.64 1.17 -1.00
C PRO A 80 -0.42 0.08 -1.07
N GLY A 81 -1.20 -0.02 -0.01
CA GLY A 81 -2.22 -1.03 0.15
C GLY A 81 -3.39 -0.47 0.93
N GLY A 82 -4.37 -1.33 1.22
CA GLY A 82 -5.56 -0.88 1.94
C GLY A 82 -6.26 0.28 1.24
N LYS A 83 -6.70 1.27 2.04
CA LYS A 83 -7.36 2.48 1.55
C LYS A 83 -6.56 3.23 0.50
N THR A 84 -5.25 3.38 0.65
CA THR A 84 -4.45 4.18 -0.29
C THR A 84 -4.45 3.56 -1.69
N ALA A 85 -4.36 2.23 -1.81
CA ALA A 85 -4.45 1.58 -3.11
C ALA A 85 -5.86 1.69 -3.72
N LEU A 86 -6.91 1.59 -2.88
CA LEU A 86 -8.29 1.77 -3.33
C LEU A 86 -8.56 3.21 -3.81
N GLU A 87 -8.05 4.22 -3.11
CA GLU A 87 -8.12 5.64 -3.52
C GLU A 87 -7.43 5.87 -4.86
N LEU A 88 -6.21 5.34 -5.06
CA LEU A 88 -5.46 5.48 -6.31
C LEU A 88 -6.15 4.80 -7.50
N LYS A 89 -6.99 3.81 -7.23
CA LYS A 89 -7.82 3.11 -8.23
C LYS A 89 -9.22 3.70 -8.38
N GLY A 90 -9.54 4.78 -7.67
CA GLY A 90 -10.83 5.47 -7.77
C GLY A 90 -11.98 4.85 -6.97
N TYR A 91 -11.70 3.90 -6.07
CA TYR A 91 -12.73 3.23 -5.24
C TYR A 91 -13.00 3.92 -3.91
N ALA A 92 -12.19 4.91 -3.55
CA ALA A 92 -12.37 5.67 -2.32
C ALA A 92 -12.16 7.15 -2.62
N HIS A 93 -13.23 7.93 -2.49
CA HIS A 93 -13.21 9.39 -2.56
C HIS A 93 -13.31 9.93 -1.13
N TYR A 94 -12.17 9.98 -0.43
CA TYR A 94 -12.12 10.72 0.81
C TYR A 94 -11.40 12.04 0.55
N LEU A 95 -12.08 13.16 0.77
CA LEU A 95 -11.46 14.48 0.83
C LEU A 95 -10.86 14.62 2.24
N PRO A 96 -9.52 14.45 2.42
CA PRO A 96 -8.95 14.56 3.75
C PRO A 96 -9.05 16.01 4.20
N THR A 97 -9.66 16.25 5.36
CA THR A 97 -9.51 17.53 6.04
C THR A 97 -8.16 17.51 6.77
N GLY A 98 -7.06 17.80 6.05
CA GLY A 98 -5.70 17.81 6.61
C GLY A 98 -4.66 17.10 5.74
N LYS A 99 -3.57 16.64 6.37
CA LYS A 99 -2.52 15.87 5.68
C LYS A 99 -3.07 14.52 5.21
N ARG A 100 -2.72 14.15 3.99
CA ARG A 100 -3.09 12.85 3.42
C ARG A 100 -2.45 11.73 4.23
N LYS A 101 -3.24 10.74 4.64
CA LYS A 101 -2.75 9.51 5.28
C LYS A 101 -2.46 8.44 4.23
N VAL A 102 -1.24 7.94 4.18
CA VAL A 102 -0.74 6.94 3.24
C VAL A 102 -0.55 5.61 3.98
N PHE A 103 -1.36 4.61 3.64
CA PHE A 103 -1.27 3.26 4.16
C PHE A 103 -0.27 2.45 3.34
N LEU A 104 0.84 2.10 3.98
CA LEU A 104 1.89 1.26 3.38
C LEU A 104 1.89 -0.11 4.05
N TYR A 105 2.18 -1.13 3.26
CA TYR A 105 2.31 -2.51 3.70
C TYR A 105 3.70 -3.01 3.39
N GLY A 106 4.21 -3.86 4.27
CA GLY A 106 5.46 -4.57 4.06
C GLY A 106 5.59 -5.75 5.00
N LYS A 107 6.66 -6.53 4.82
CA LYS A 107 6.92 -7.70 5.64
C LYS A 107 7.15 -7.34 7.12
N GLN A 108 6.97 -8.33 8.01
CA GLN A 108 7.39 -8.19 9.40
C GLN A 108 8.86 -7.79 9.49
N GLY A 109 9.18 -6.91 10.44
CA GLY A 109 10.54 -6.39 10.62
C GLY A 109 11.05 -5.45 9.52
N GLN A 110 10.26 -5.11 8.50
CA GLN A 110 10.70 -4.21 7.43
C GLN A 110 11.05 -2.81 7.99
N VAL A 111 12.32 -2.43 7.90
CA VAL A 111 12.81 -1.10 8.28
C VAL A 111 12.79 -0.20 7.06
N LEU A 112 12.33 1.04 7.24
CA LEU A 112 12.37 2.08 6.21
C LEU A 112 13.62 2.95 6.42
N PRO A 113 14.27 3.43 5.35
CA PRO A 113 15.41 4.33 5.48
C PRO A 113 15.06 5.61 6.24
N SER A 114 16.01 6.15 6.99
CA SER A 114 15.81 7.35 7.82
C SER A 114 15.43 8.63 7.05
N TRP A 115 15.64 8.64 5.73
CA TRP A 115 15.24 9.74 4.84
C TRP A 115 13.76 9.66 4.43
N PHE A 116 13.11 8.49 4.53
CA PHE A 116 11.69 8.29 4.23
C PHE A 116 10.84 8.71 5.42
N LYS A 117 10.62 10.03 5.56
CA LYS A 117 9.91 10.64 6.70
C LYS A 117 8.69 11.43 6.28
N GLU A 118 7.63 11.34 7.07
CA GLU A 118 6.35 12.03 6.92
C GLU A 118 6.50 13.54 6.71
N GLU A 119 7.30 14.20 7.57
CA GLU A 119 7.57 15.64 7.51
C GLU A 119 8.12 16.09 6.15
N ARG A 120 9.00 15.28 5.54
CA ARG A 120 9.61 15.58 4.24
C ARG A 120 8.65 15.35 3.08
N LEU A 121 7.74 14.39 3.23
CA LEU A 121 6.81 13.97 2.20
C LEU A 121 5.44 14.68 2.29
N GLY A 122 5.20 15.44 3.37
CA GLY A 122 3.95 16.16 3.59
C GLY A 122 2.74 15.26 3.83
N VAL A 123 2.95 14.00 4.23
CA VAL A 123 1.90 12.98 4.41
C VAL A 123 2.11 12.24 5.73
N ASP A 124 1.04 11.68 6.29
CA ASP A 124 1.11 10.80 7.45
C ASP A 124 1.23 9.34 6.96
N ILE A 125 2.23 8.59 7.40
CA ILE A 125 2.54 7.25 6.90
C ILE A 125 2.08 6.20 7.92
N ALA A 126 0.98 5.53 7.58
CA ALA A 126 0.49 4.38 8.33
C ALA A 126 1.15 3.08 7.83
N MET A 127 2.38 2.82 8.27
CA MET A 127 3.07 1.57 7.94
C MET A 127 2.48 0.37 8.70
N THR A 128 2.08 -0.66 7.97
CA THR A 128 1.58 -1.93 8.49
C THR A 128 2.54 -3.04 8.11
N ARG A 129 3.14 -3.66 9.13
CA ARG A 129 4.07 -4.79 8.98
C ARG A 129 3.34 -6.06 9.33
N THR A 130 3.06 -6.88 8.33
CA THR A 130 2.15 -8.01 8.50
C THR A 130 2.61 -9.20 7.65
N ASN A 131 2.17 -10.38 8.04
CA ASN A 131 2.29 -11.63 7.29
C ASN A 131 0.93 -12.06 6.75
N LEU A 132 0.04 -11.10 6.45
CA LEU A 132 -1.32 -11.34 5.97
C LEU A 132 -1.37 -12.29 4.76
N PHE A 133 -0.38 -12.20 3.88
CA PHE A 133 -0.15 -13.12 2.77
C PHE A 133 1.24 -13.76 2.90
N PRO A 134 1.50 -14.88 2.20
CA PRO A 134 2.83 -15.50 2.16
C PRO A 134 3.93 -14.53 1.72
N GLU A 135 5.17 -14.79 2.17
CA GLU A 135 6.30 -13.97 1.79
C GLU A 135 6.56 -14.05 0.28
N ASN A 136 7.04 -12.94 -0.29
CA ASN A 136 7.31 -12.77 -1.72
C ASN A 136 6.11 -12.91 -2.67
N ASP A 137 4.90 -13.07 -2.11
CA ASP A 137 3.68 -13.13 -2.92
C ASP A 137 3.45 -11.84 -3.72
N GLN A 138 3.37 -12.01 -5.04
CA GLN A 138 3.03 -10.96 -5.99
C GLN A 138 1.55 -10.97 -6.37
N GLU A 139 0.77 -11.95 -5.88
CA GLU A 139 -0.65 -12.03 -6.17
C GLU A 139 -1.37 -10.76 -5.69
N GLY A 140 -2.25 -10.25 -6.53
CA GLY A 140 -2.95 -9.00 -6.27
C GLY A 140 -2.05 -7.78 -6.10
N LEU A 141 -0.85 -7.75 -6.71
CA LEU A 141 -0.09 -6.52 -6.93
C LEU A 141 -0.30 -6.02 -8.37
N SER A 142 -0.24 -4.71 -8.56
CA SER A 142 -0.39 -4.05 -9.86
C SER A 142 0.49 -2.81 -9.93
N GLU A 143 0.74 -2.29 -11.14
CA GLU A 143 1.46 -1.05 -11.32
C GLU A 143 0.52 0.16 -11.31
N PHE A 144 1.01 1.25 -10.73
CA PHE A 144 0.42 2.59 -10.81
C PHE A 144 1.45 3.54 -11.39
N LYS A 145 1.11 4.16 -12.52
CA LYS A 145 1.98 5.10 -13.22
C LYS A 145 1.81 6.50 -12.65
N GLU A 146 2.90 7.06 -12.13
CA GLU A 146 3.01 8.44 -11.67
C GLU A 146 4.01 9.17 -12.57
N ARG A 147 3.49 9.91 -13.56
CA ARG A 147 4.30 10.69 -14.52
C ARG A 147 5.36 9.81 -15.22
N ASP A 148 6.62 9.95 -14.82
CA ASP A 148 7.81 9.36 -15.43
C ASP A 148 8.20 8.01 -14.80
N PHE A 149 7.53 7.57 -13.75
CA PHE A 149 7.83 6.31 -13.05
C PHE A 149 6.57 5.54 -12.70
N SER A 150 6.73 4.25 -12.38
CA SER A 150 5.66 3.38 -11.89
C SER A 150 6.00 2.86 -10.50
N ILE A 151 5.00 2.80 -9.63
CA ILE A 151 5.09 2.13 -8.33
C ILE A 151 4.19 0.91 -8.30
N ARG A 152 4.64 -0.13 -7.60
CA ARG A 152 3.83 -1.31 -7.32
C ARG A 152 2.88 -1.01 -6.16
N ILE A 153 1.58 -1.23 -6.38
CA ILE A 153 0.50 -1.05 -5.42
C ILE A 153 -0.35 -2.32 -5.33
N SER A 154 -1.14 -2.48 -4.27
CA SER A 154 -2.14 -3.54 -4.22
C SER A 154 -3.21 -3.36 -5.30
N SER A 155 -3.63 -4.47 -5.91
CA SER A 155 -4.86 -4.55 -6.69
C SER A 155 -6.06 -4.30 -5.78
N SER A 156 -7.24 -3.98 -6.34
CA SER A 156 -8.42 -3.69 -5.51
C SER A 156 -8.80 -4.86 -4.59
N GLU A 157 -8.63 -6.09 -5.07
CA GLU A 157 -8.91 -7.32 -4.31
C GLU A 157 -8.00 -7.44 -3.07
N ARG A 158 -6.69 -7.27 -3.26
CA ARG A 158 -5.71 -7.33 -2.17
C ARG A 158 -5.84 -6.14 -1.23
N ALA A 159 -6.06 -4.95 -1.79
CA ALA A 159 -6.23 -3.73 -1.04
C ALA A 159 -7.46 -3.80 -0.12
N ALA A 160 -8.56 -4.39 -0.57
CA ALA A 160 -9.74 -4.62 0.28
C ALA A 160 -9.39 -5.49 1.50
N MET A 161 -8.71 -6.63 1.30
CA MET A 161 -8.30 -7.50 2.40
C MET A 161 -7.31 -6.84 3.37
N GLU A 162 -6.35 -6.08 2.83
CA GLU A 162 -5.42 -5.27 3.61
C GLU A 162 -6.14 -4.20 4.44
N MET A 163 -7.13 -3.51 3.87
CA MET A 163 -7.96 -2.56 4.61
C MET A 163 -8.72 -3.26 5.75
N LEU A 164 -9.38 -4.38 5.48
CA LEU A 164 -10.12 -5.15 6.48
C LEU A 164 -9.23 -5.74 7.58
N HIS A 165 -7.93 -5.94 7.29
CA HIS A 165 -6.96 -6.30 8.32
C HIS A 165 -6.86 -5.23 9.41
N LEU A 166 -7.10 -3.96 9.08
CA LEU A 166 -7.04 -2.84 10.00
C LEU A 166 -8.34 -2.56 10.78
N VAL A 167 -9.45 -3.24 10.43
CA VAL A 167 -10.76 -3.07 11.09
C VAL A 167 -10.84 -3.80 12.44
N PRO A 168 -11.49 -3.24 13.47
CA PRO A 168 -12.08 -1.88 13.53
C PRO A 168 -11.08 -0.81 14.03
N GLY A 169 -9.81 -1.15 14.18
CA GLY A 169 -8.82 -0.34 14.90
C GLY A 169 -8.37 0.91 14.14
N LYS A 170 -7.61 0.73 13.05
CA LYS A 170 -7.09 1.87 12.26
C LYS A 170 -8.04 2.32 11.15
N VAL A 171 -8.99 1.46 10.80
CA VAL A 171 -10.06 1.71 9.83
C VAL A 171 -11.37 1.31 10.50
N GLY A 172 -12.38 2.18 10.44
CA GLY A 172 -13.68 1.91 11.05
C GLY A 172 -14.43 0.79 10.33
N PHE A 173 -15.37 0.14 11.01
CA PHE A 173 -16.22 -0.87 10.36
C PHE A 173 -17.07 -0.23 9.25
N ASP A 174 -17.80 0.84 9.57
CA ASP A 174 -18.75 1.47 8.65
C ASP A 174 -18.03 2.08 7.44
N GLU A 175 -16.87 2.70 7.68
CA GLU A 175 -16.00 3.19 6.62
C GLU A 175 -15.55 2.06 5.67
N ALA A 176 -15.08 0.94 6.23
CA ALA A 176 -14.71 -0.21 5.41
C ALA A 176 -15.91 -0.81 4.67
N PHE A 177 -17.08 -0.84 5.31
CA PHE A 177 -18.31 -1.34 4.74
C PHE A 177 -18.74 -0.50 3.53
N LEU A 178 -18.72 0.83 3.63
CA LEU A 178 -19.02 1.76 2.52
C LEU A 178 -18.01 1.64 1.38
N ILE A 179 -16.72 1.47 1.69
CA ILE A 179 -15.72 1.26 0.63
C ILE A 179 -15.95 -0.09 -0.07
N MET A 180 -16.29 -1.13 0.68
CA MET A 180 -16.59 -2.46 0.12
C MET A 180 -17.78 -2.42 -0.83
N GLU A 181 -18.77 -1.55 -0.63
CA GLU A 181 -19.93 -1.36 -1.54
C GLU A 181 -19.49 -1.05 -2.97
N ASN A 182 -18.41 -0.27 -3.14
CA ASN A 182 -17.94 0.15 -4.46
C ASN A 182 -17.13 -0.93 -5.20
N LEU A 183 -16.97 -2.12 -4.62
CA LEU A 183 -16.10 -3.19 -5.14
C LEU A 183 -16.87 -4.24 -5.96
N ALA A 184 -17.93 -3.86 -6.67
CA ALA A 184 -18.73 -4.80 -7.48
C ALA A 184 -18.00 -5.38 -8.70
N THR A 185 -16.86 -4.81 -9.09
CA THR A 185 -16.10 -5.20 -10.28
C THR A 185 -14.78 -5.91 -9.96
N LEU A 186 -14.64 -6.50 -8.76
CA LEU A 186 -13.47 -7.30 -8.45
C LEU A 186 -13.41 -8.56 -9.30
N ARG A 187 -12.20 -9.00 -9.63
CA ARG A 187 -11.98 -10.23 -10.37
C ARG A 187 -12.09 -11.44 -9.45
N SER A 188 -13.09 -12.28 -9.65
CA SER A 188 -13.41 -13.42 -8.77
C SER A 188 -12.23 -14.39 -8.63
N GLU A 189 -11.46 -14.63 -9.70
CA GLU A 189 -10.31 -15.53 -9.67
C GLU A 189 -9.16 -15.00 -8.79
N ILE A 190 -8.98 -13.68 -8.74
CA ILE A 190 -7.96 -13.02 -7.89
C ILE A 190 -8.44 -13.03 -6.44
N VAL A 191 -9.73 -12.70 -6.22
CA VAL A 191 -10.35 -12.78 -4.89
C VAL A 191 -10.23 -14.18 -4.30
N GLN A 192 -10.54 -15.22 -5.09
CA GLN A 192 -10.44 -16.62 -4.66
C GLN A 192 -9.02 -16.97 -4.21
N ARG A 193 -8.00 -16.66 -5.03
CA ARG A 193 -6.59 -16.96 -4.69
C ARG A 193 -6.15 -16.22 -3.43
N LEU A 194 -6.46 -14.94 -3.33
CA LEU A 194 -6.12 -14.12 -2.16
C LEU A 194 -6.84 -14.60 -0.89
N LEU A 195 -8.11 -14.98 -0.97
CA LEU A 195 -8.84 -15.53 0.18
C LEU A 195 -8.23 -16.85 0.65
N VAL A 196 -7.85 -17.74 -0.25
CA VAL A 196 -7.18 -19.01 0.09
C VAL A 196 -5.80 -18.75 0.73
N MET A 197 -5.04 -17.79 0.22
CA MET A 197 -3.69 -17.48 0.69
C MET A 197 -3.64 -16.60 1.95
N CYS A 198 -4.70 -15.83 2.20
CA CYS A 198 -4.80 -14.96 3.35
C CYS A 198 -4.60 -15.78 4.63
N ARG A 199 -3.77 -15.31 5.55
CA ARG A 199 -3.49 -15.98 6.84
C ARG A 199 -4.41 -15.52 7.96
N SER A 200 -5.23 -14.50 7.74
CA SER A 200 -6.13 -13.96 8.74
C SER A 200 -7.56 -14.46 8.56
N ILE A 201 -8.00 -15.34 9.47
CA ILE A 201 -9.40 -15.80 9.56
C ILE A 201 -10.36 -14.61 9.71
N LYS A 202 -9.95 -13.58 10.47
CA LYS A 202 -10.71 -12.34 10.65
C LYS A 202 -11.02 -11.69 9.31
N VAL A 203 -9.98 -11.51 8.48
CA VAL A 203 -10.10 -10.84 7.18
C VAL A 203 -10.97 -11.66 6.23
N ARG A 204 -10.76 -12.97 6.14
CA ARG A 204 -11.57 -13.83 5.25
C ARG A 204 -13.06 -13.76 5.59
N ARG A 205 -13.40 -13.90 6.87
CA ARG A 205 -14.79 -13.81 7.35
C ARG A 205 -15.40 -12.44 7.12
N LEU A 206 -14.68 -11.38 7.48
CA LEU A 206 -15.18 -10.02 7.32
C LEU A 206 -15.35 -9.64 5.86
N PHE A 207 -14.41 -10.04 5.00
CA PHE A 207 -14.48 -9.81 3.55
C PHE A 207 -15.72 -10.48 2.96
N MET A 208 -15.93 -11.77 3.24
CA MET A 208 -17.08 -12.51 2.73
C MET A 208 -18.41 -11.98 3.31
N PHE A 209 -18.45 -11.63 4.59
CA PHE A 209 -19.62 -10.99 5.20
C PHE A 209 -20.00 -9.69 4.47
N MET A 210 -19.04 -8.78 4.27
CA MET A 210 -19.31 -7.50 3.62
C MET A 210 -19.65 -7.68 2.14
N ALA A 211 -19.02 -8.64 1.46
CA ALA A 211 -19.27 -8.90 0.05
C ALA A 211 -20.66 -9.45 -0.23
N GLU A 212 -21.13 -10.39 0.61
CA GLU A 212 -22.51 -10.89 0.50
C GLU A 212 -23.54 -9.87 0.94
N LYS A 213 -23.22 -9.03 1.93
CA LYS A 213 -24.14 -7.97 2.37
C LYS A 213 -24.38 -6.90 1.32
N HIS A 214 -23.44 -6.73 0.39
CA HIS A 214 -23.53 -5.83 -0.76
C HIS A 214 -23.95 -6.53 -2.04
N ASP A 215 -24.34 -7.81 -1.97
CA ASP A 215 -24.77 -8.61 -3.11
C ASP A 215 -23.80 -8.58 -4.30
N HIS A 216 -22.50 -8.62 -4.02
CA HIS A 216 -21.48 -8.53 -5.07
C HIS A 216 -21.59 -9.69 -6.06
N PRO A 217 -21.68 -9.42 -7.38
CA PRO A 217 -21.98 -10.45 -8.37
C PRO A 217 -20.87 -11.51 -8.48
N TRP A 218 -19.62 -11.12 -8.25
CA TRP A 218 -18.47 -12.04 -8.28
C TRP A 218 -18.44 -13.04 -7.12
N VAL A 219 -19.31 -12.90 -6.10
CA VAL A 219 -19.37 -13.84 -4.96
C VAL A 219 -19.88 -15.21 -5.40
N SER A 220 -20.83 -15.29 -6.34
CA SER A 220 -21.35 -16.58 -6.84
C SER A 220 -20.31 -17.41 -7.58
N ASP A 221 -19.25 -16.77 -8.09
CA ASP A 221 -18.16 -17.42 -8.80
C ASP A 221 -17.10 -18.01 -7.85
N LEU A 222 -17.20 -17.75 -6.55
CA LEU A 222 -16.25 -18.24 -5.56
C LEU A 222 -16.54 -19.68 -5.16
N ASP A 223 -15.49 -20.48 -5.11
CA ASP A 223 -15.52 -21.81 -4.50
C ASP A 223 -15.33 -21.66 -2.99
N VAL A 224 -16.45 -21.47 -2.29
CA VAL A 224 -16.52 -21.31 -0.83
C VAL A 224 -16.01 -22.56 -0.09
N ALA A 225 -16.11 -23.75 -0.68
CA ALA A 225 -15.65 -24.98 -0.05
C ALA A 225 -14.12 -25.01 0.12
N ARG A 226 -13.38 -24.26 -0.71
CA ARG A 226 -11.92 -24.09 -0.59
C ARG A 226 -11.49 -23.02 0.41
N LEU A 227 -12.42 -22.27 0.98
CA LEU A 227 -12.12 -21.20 1.92
C LEU A 227 -12.10 -21.72 3.37
N ASP A 228 -10.93 -21.72 3.99
CA ASP A 228 -10.83 -21.98 5.43
C ASP A 228 -11.32 -20.77 6.23
N LEU A 229 -12.60 -20.73 6.57
CA LEU A 229 -13.15 -19.70 7.45
C LEU A 229 -12.85 -19.97 8.94
N GLY A 230 -12.13 -21.03 9.30
CA GLY A 230 -11.81 -21.38 10.68
C GLY A 230 -13.03 -21.65 11.57
N LYS A 231 -12.75 -21.84 12.86
CA LYS A 231 -13.74 -22.19 13.87
C LYS A 231 -13.79 -21.14 14.98
N GLY A 232 -14.92 -21.09 15.69
CA GLY A 232 -15.12 -20.28 16.89
C GLY A 232 -15.59 -18.86 16.60
N LYS A 233 -16.21 -18.23 17.60
CA LYS A 233 -16.71 -16.85 17.50
C LYS A 233 -15.55 -15.86 17.52
N ARG A 234 -15.63 -14.80 16.72
CA ARG A 234 -14.66 -13.70 16.74
C ARG A 234 -15.37 -12.37 16.92
N MET A 235 -14.92 -11.57 17.87
CA MET A 235 -15.46 -10.23 18.05
C MET A 235 -14.78 -9.28 17.06
N ILE A 236 -15.53 -8.71 16.11
CA ILE A 236 -15.02 -7.60 15.27
C ILE A 236 -15.39 -6.29 15.94
N VAL A 237 -16.69 -6.10 16.24
CA VAL A 237 -17.18 -4.91 16.95
C VAL A 237 -17.72 -5.31 18.34
N PRO A 238 -17.27 -4.67 19.43
CA PRO A 238 -17.81 -4.88 20.78
C PRO A 238 -19.30 -4.54 20.85
N LYS A 239 -20.08 -5.33 21.60
CA LYS A 239 -21.54 -5.18 21.75
C LYS A 239 -22.36 -5.26 20.43
N GLY A 240 -21.72 -5.70 19.35
CA GLY A 240 -22.35 -5.96 18.06
C GLY A 240 -23.31 -7.16 18.07
N ARG A 241 -24.09 -7.31 17.00
CA ARG A 241 -24.92 -8.49 16.74
C ARG A 241 -24.04 -9.60 16.17
N PHE A 242 -24.29 -10.84 16.59
CA PHE A 242 -23.54 -12.01 16.14
C PHE A 242 -24.08 -12.53 14.82
N ASP A 243 -23.23 -12.53 13.79
CA ASP A 243 -23.48 -13.20 12.53
C ASP A 243 -23.19 -14.70 12.66
N LYS A 244 -24.23 -15.54 12.48
CA LYS A 244 -24.09 -16.99 12.63
C LYS A 244 -23.28 -17.63 11.50
N LYS A 245 -23.40 -17.12 10.27
CA LYS A 245 -22.76 -17.70 9.07
C LYS A 245 -21.24 -17.56 9.12
N TYR A 246 -20.75 -16.35 9.40
CA TYR A 246 -19.33 -16.03 9.48
C TYR A 246 -18.77 -16.08 10.91
N GLN A 247 -19.62 -16.31 11.91
CA GLN A 247 -19.24 -16.38 13.33
C GLN A 247 -18.45 -15.14 13.80
N ILE A 248 -18.93 -13.96 13.41
CA ILE A 248 -18.34 -12.66 13.77
C ILE A 248 -19.37 -11.75 14.46
N THR A 249 -18.93 -10.78 15.27
CA THR A 249 -19.81 -9.70 15.74
C THR A 249 -19.68 -8.48 14.84
N VAL A 250 -20.80 -7.92 14.38
CA VAL A 250 -20.86 -6.74 13.51
C VAL A 250 -21.78 -5.67 14.14
N PRO A 251 -21.74 -4.39 13.73
CA PRO A 251 -22.68 -3.39 14.24
C PRO A 251 -24.14 -3.82 14.05
N ARG A 252 -25.01 -3.42 14.98
CA ARG A 252 -26.40 -3.89 15.01
C ARG A 252 -27.22 -3.39 13.82
N ASP A 253 -26.89 -2.19 13.36
CA ASP A 253 -27.61 -1.43 12.33
C ASP A 253 -27.59 -2.11 10.94
N TYR A 254 -26.69 -3.09 10.73
CA TYR A 254 -26.60 -3.88 9.48
C TYR A 254 -27.49 -5.14 9.45
N TYR A 255 -28.35 -5.27 10.46
CA TYR A 255 -29.50 -6.16 10.40
C TYR A 255 -30.73 -5.30 10.56
N GLU A 256 -31.58 -5.29 9.54
CA GLU A 256 -32.91 -4.70 9.63
C GLU A 256 -33.63 -5.23 10.89
N GLU A 257 -34.30 -4.34 11.60
CA GLU A 257 -35.27 -4.71 12.62
C GLU A 257 -36.45 -5.43 11.94
N GLY A 258 -36.37 -6.76 11.87
CA GLY A 258 -37.47 -7.65 11.56
C GLY A 258 -37.06 -9.07 11.96
N GLU A 259 -37.75 -9.81 12.84
CA GLU A 259 -38.94 -9.60 13.65
C GLU A 259 -38.64 -10.22 15.04
N GLY A 260 -39.55 -10.05 15.99
CA GLY A 260 -39.47 -10.62 17.35
C GLY A 260 -39.47 -12.14 17.44
#